data_AF-A0A1E4L8T8-F1
#
_entry.id   AF-A0A1E4L8T8-F1
#
_cell.length_a   1.000
_cell.length_b   1.000
_cell.length_c   1.000
_cell.angle_alpha   90.00
_cell.angle_beta   90.00
_cell.angle_gamma   90.00
#
_symmetry.space_group_name_H-M   'P 1'
#
loop_
_entity.id
_entity.type
_entity.pdbx_description
1 polymer ?
#
loop_
_entity_poly.entity_id
_entity_poly.type
_entity_poly.pdbx_seq_one_letter_code
_entity_poly.pdbx_strand_id
1 'polypeptide(L)'
;MTTDQFNSAMETVLEWGPERMKTDDERLAVRCPGMSPKERAEAIRVCGQVTSRAYEYAAKAKSGGTHLVIKALRKEWPGLSSENASRAVSQAMYYHWRETGE
;
A
#
# COMPACT_ATOMS: atom_id res chain seq x y z
N MET A 1 -13.42 -9.11 -2.21
CA MET A 1 -13.05 -7.69 -2.41
C MET A 1 -12.90 -7.43 -3.90
N THR A 2 -13.56 -6.40 -4.42
CA THR A 2 -13.42 -5.99 -5.83
C THR A 2 -12.11 -5.24 -6.07
N THR A 3 -11.71 -5.08 -7.34
CA THR A 3 -10.53 -4.28 -7.71
C THR A 3 -10.64 -2.84 -7.21
N ASP A 4 -11.84 -2.24 -7.29
CA ASP A 4 -12.07 -0.87 -6.84
C ASP A 4 -11.95 -0.76 -5.33
N GLN A 5 -12.58 -1.67 -4.58
CA GLN A 5 -12.45 -1.73 -3.12
C GLN A 5 -10.99 -1.92 -2.69
N PHE A 6 -10.23 -2.76 -3.40
CA PHE A 6 -8.82 -2.96 -3.12
C PHE A 6 -8.01 -1.68 -3.32
N ASN A 7 -8.24 -0.95 -4.41
CA ASN A 7 -7.50 0.29 -4.68
C ASN A 7 -7.90 1.43 -3.74
N SER A 8 -9.19 1.58 -3.42
CA SER A 8 -9.63 2.53 -2.38
C SER A 8 -9.05 2.18 -1.01
N ALA A 9 -8.91 0.89 -0.69
CA ALA A 9 -8.26 0.46 0.54
C ALA A 9 -6.77 0.79 0.56
N MET A 10 -6.06 0.55 -0.54
CA MET A 10 -4.66 0.96 -0.70
C MET A 10 -4.48 2.47 -0.55
N GLU A 11 -5.32 3.29 -1.18
CA GLU A 11 -5.26 4.74 -1.05
C GLU A 11 -5.41 5.21 0.40
N THR A 12 -6.28 4.53 1.15
CA THR A 12 -6.52 4.78 2.57
C THR A 12 -5.28 4.43 3.40
N VAL A 13 -4.76 3.21 3.26
CA VAL A 13 -3.56 2.76 4.00
C VAL A 13 -2.32 3.60 3.67
N LEU A 14 -2.20 4.05 2.41
CA LEU A 14 -1.09 4.87 1.91
C LEU A 14 -1.27 6.37 2.16
N GLU A 15 -2.27 6.83 2.91
CA GLU A 15 -2.44 8.25 3.18
C GLU A 15 -1.43 8.76 4.23
N TRP A 16 -1.04 10.02 4.11
CA TRP A 16 -0.14 10.72 5.03
C TRP A 16 -0.89 11.83 5.76
N GLY A 17 -0.35 12.27 6.90
CA GLY A 17 -0.86 13.43 7.61
C GLY A 17 -1.85 13.11 8.73
N PRO A 18 -2.64 14.11 9.19
CA PRO A 18 -3.43 14.03 10.41
C PRO A 18 -4.51 12.93 10.38
N GLU A 19 -4.96 12.51 9.20
CA GLU A 19 -5.93 11.44 9.04
C GLU A 19 -5.45 10.09 9.60
N ARG A 20 -4.14 9.88 9.77
CA ARG A 20 -3.57 8.68 10.42
C ARG A 20 -3.80 8.62 11.93
N MET A 21 -4.39 9.65 12.54
CA MET A 21 -4.77 9.61 13.96
C MET A 21 -5.90 8.60 14.22
N LYS A 22 -6.65 8.21 13.19
CA LYS A 22 -7.64 7.13 13.24
C LYS A 22 -7.04 5.83 12.74
N THR A 23 -7.59 4.72 13.21
CA THR A 23 -7.21 3.38 12.73
C THR A 23 -7.60 3.18 11.26
N ASP A 24 -6.90 2.29 10.55
CA ASP A 24 -7.25 1.98 9.16
C ASP A 24 -8.67 1.41 9.04
N ASP A 25 -9.18 0.68 10.03
CA ASP A 25 -10.57 0.19 10.01
C ASP A 25 -11.58 1.34 10.04
N GLU A 26 -11.41 2.33 10.93
CA GLU A 26 -12.28 3.50 11.01
C GLU A 26 -12.26 4.31 9.71
N ARG A 27 -11.08 4.47 9.12
CA ARG A 27 -10.91 5.23 7.87
C ARG A 27 -11.54 4.50 6.68
N LEU A 28 -11.40 3.17 6.62
CA LEU A 28 -12.06 2.34 5.62
C LEU A 28 -13.58 2.28 5.81
N ALA A 29 -14.08 2.31 7.05
CA ALA A 29 -15.52 2.36 7.31
C ALA A 29 -16.15 3.65 6.74
N VAL A 30 -15.41 4.77 6.72
CA VAL A 30 -15.86 6.03 6.13
C VAL A 30 -15.74 6.02 4.60
N ARG A 31 -14.61 5.56 4.04
CA ARG A 31 -14.34 5.61 2.59
C ARG A 31 -15.01 4.51 1.80
N CYS A 32 -15.19 3.34 2.42
CA CYS A 32 -15.79 2.16 1.82
C CYS A 32 -16.94 1.66 2.71
N PRO A 33 -18.02 2.44 2.86
CA PRO A 33 -19.11 2.12 3.79
C PRO A 33 -19.85 0.81 3.45
N GLY A 34 -19.72 0.33 2.21
CA GLY A 34 -20.24 -0.97 1.79
C GLY A 34 -19.42 -2.18 2.24
N MET A 35 -18.25 -1.99 2.86
CA MET A 35 -17.44 -3.10 3.38
C MET A 35 -17.83 -3.45 4.81
N SER A 36 -18.16 -4.72 5.02
CA SER A 36 -18.33 -5.28 6.36
C SER A 36 -17.01 -5.23 7.16
N PRO A 37 -17.07 -5.30 8.51
CA PRO A 37 -15.85 -5.33 9.34
C PRO A 37 -14.87 -6.45 8.95
N LYS A 38 -15.39 -7.62 8.55
CA LYS A 38 -14.56 -8.74 8.09
C LYS A 38 -13.84 -8.42 6.77
N GLU A 39 -14.52 -7.76 5.84
CA GLU A 39 -13.93 -7.35 4.56
C GLU A 39 -12.88 -6.26 4.75
N ARG A 40 -13.11 -5.31 5.67
CA ARG A 40 -12.11 -4.28 6.00
C ARG A 40 -10.87 -4.87 6.65
N ALA A 41 -11.03 -5.80 7.60
CA ALA A 41 -9.90 -6.50 8.21
C ALA A 41 -9.08 -7.26 7.15
N GLU A 42 -9.74 -7.95 6.22
CA GLU A 42 -9.08 -8.62 5.11
C GLU A 42 -8.37 -7.64 4.16
N ALA A 43 -9.01 -6.50 3.85
CA ALA A 43 -8.40 -5.46 3.02
C ALA A 43 -7.14 -4.89 3.68
N ILE A 44 -7.19 -4.55 4.97
CA ILE A 44 -6.04 -4.07 5.74
C ILE A 44 -4.92 -5.12 5.71
N ARG A 45 -5.25 -6.39 5.92
CA ARG A 45 -4.28 -7.49 5.86
C ARG A 45 -3.59 -7.56 4.50
N VAL A 46 -4.35 -7.51 3.41
CA VAL A 46 -3.81 -7.55 2.04
C VAL A 46 -2.99 -6.30 1.73
N CYS A 47 -3.47 -5.11 2.10
CA CYS A 47 -2.71 -3.86 1.94
C CYS A 47 -1.38 -3.89 2.71
N GLY A 48 -1.38 -4.44 3.93
CA GLY A 48 -0.16 -4.66 4.71
C GLY A 48 0.83 -5.61 4.05
N GLN A 49 0.35 -6.64 3.35
CA GLN A 49 1.23 -7.52 2.55
C GLN A 49 1.86 -6.77 1.36
N VAL A 50 1.09 -5.92 0.68
CA VAL A 50 1.59 -5.10 -0.44
C VAL A 50 2.67 -4.14 0.05
N THR A 51 2.42 -3.40 1.14
CA THR A 51 3.38 -2.41 1.67
C THR A 51 4.64 -3.09 2.23
N SER A 52 4.50 -4.22 2.92
CA SER A 52 5.63 -5.04 3.38
C SER A 52 6.47 -5.54 2.20
N ARG A 53 5.85 -6.08 1.14
CA ARG A 53 6.57 -6.52 -0.05
C ARG A 53 7.24 -5.36 -0.78
N ALA A 54 6.58 -4.20 -0.85
CA ALA A 54 7.17 -2.99 -1.42
C ALA A 54 8.44 -2.58 -0.68
N TYR A 55 8.43 -2.67 0.66
CA TYR A 55 9.60 -2.41 1.50
C TYR A 55 10.74 -3.42 1.25
N GLU A 56 10.45 -4.73 1.22
CA GLU A 56 11.45 -5.75 0.91
C GLU A 56 12.11 -5.56 -0.46
N TYR A 57 11.35 -5.11 -1.45
CA TYR A 57 11.86 -4.81 -2.78
C TYR A 57 12.61 -3.49 -2.85
N ALA A 58 12.14 -2.45 -2.16
CA ALA A 58 12.82 -1.17 -2.05
C ALA A 58 14.23 -1.33 -1.46
N ALA A 59 14.37 -2.10 -0.39
CA ALA A 59 15.65 -2.40 0.24
C ALA A 59 16.67 -3.11 -0.70
N LYS A 60 16.21 -3.70 -1.80
CA LYS A 60 17.05 -4.38 -2.81
C LYS A 60 17.21 -3.56 -4.08
N ALA A 61 16.42 -2.49 -4.25
CA ALA A 61 16.42 -1.69 -5.46
C ALA A 61 17.54 -0.65 -5.41
N LYS A 62 18.59 -0.85 -6.21
CA LYS A 62 19.58 0.20 -6.49
C LYS A 62 18.93 1.37 -7.26
N SER A 63 19.52 2.55 -7.20
CA SER A 63 19.08 3.76 -7.91
C SER A 63 18.65 3.45 -9.36
N GLY A 64 17.37 3.69 -9.68
CA GLY A 64 16.76 3.41 -10.99
C GLY A 64 15.89 2.15 -11.08
N GLY A 65 15.88 1.29 -10.05
CA GLY A 65 15.13 0.02 -10.04
C GLY A 65 13.63 0.11 -9.70
N THR A 66 13.11 1.29 -9.38
CA THR A 66 11.73 1.47 -8.88
C THR A 66 10.66 0.93 -9.84
N HIS A 67 10.85 1.09 -11.15
CA HIS A 67 9.94 0.56 -12.17
C HIS A 67 9.85 -0.98 -12.16
N LEU A 68 10.95 -1.68 -11.84
CA LEU A 68 10.97 -3.14 -11.69
C LEU A 68 10.20 -3.57 -10.44
N VAL A 69 10.33 -2.81 -9.35
CA VAL A 69 9.57 -3.05 -8.12
C VAL A 69 8.08 -2.88 -8.36
N ILE A 70 7.67 -1.78 -9.00
CA ILE A 70 6.26 -1.54 -9.36
C ILE A 70 5.72 -2.68 -10.22
N LYS A 71 6.49 -3.13 -11.22
CA LYS A 71 6.11 -4.27 -12.08
C LYS A 71 6.00 -5.58 -11.29
N ALA A 72 6.92 -5.84 -10.36
CA ALA A 72 6.89 -7.03 -9.52
C ALA A 72 5.66 -7.06 -8.61
N LEU A 73 5.37 -5.94 -7.92
CA LEU A 73 4.16 -5.79 -7.10
C LEU A 73 2.88 -6.04 -7.91
N ARG A 74 2.76 -5.42 -9.08
CA ARG A 74 1.56 -5.61 -9.92
C ARG A 74 1.44 -7.01 -10.52
N LYS A 75 2.54 -7.76 -10.60
CA LYS A 75 2.51 -9.18 -10.99
C LYS A 75 1.96 -10.04 -9.85
N GLU A 76 2.33 -9.74 -8.60
CA GLU A 76 1.82 -10.44 -7.41
C GLU A 76 0.36 -10.06 -7.10
N TRP A 77 -0.01 -8.80 -7.32
CA TRP A 77 -1.36 -8.29 -7.15
C TRP A 77 -1.88 -7.66 -8.47
N PRO A 78 -2.43 -8.46 -9.40
CA PRO A 78 -2.90 -7.97 -10.70
C PRO A 78 -3.97 -6.86 -10.65
N GLY A 79 -4.73 -6.80 -9.55
CA GLY A 79 -5.71 -5.73 -9.30
C GLY A 79 -5.11 -4.42 -8.77
N LEU A 80 -3.82 -4.37 -8.46
CA LEU A 80 -3.18 -3.16 -7.93
C LEU A 80 -2.97 -2.12 -9.05
N SER A 81 -3.51 -0.93 -8.86
CA SER A 81 -3.31 0.18 -9.81
C SER A 81 -1.83 0.57 -9.88
N SER A 82 -1.41 1.11 -11.02
CA SER A 82 -0.05 1.64 -11.18
C SER A 82 0.24 2.77 -10.19
N GLU A 83 -0.75 3.61 -9.90
CA GLU A 83 -0.62 4.71 -8.96
C GLU A 83 -0.40 4.20 -7.53
N ASN A 84 -1.22 3.26 -7.05
CA ASN A 84 -1.07 2.70 -5.70
C ASN A 84 0.23 1.90 -5.56
N ALA A 85 0.63 1.16 -6.60
CA ALA A 85 1.94 0.50 -6.62
C ALA A 85 3.08 1.52 -6.53
N SER A 86 3.03 2.60 -7.31
CA SER A 86 4.03 3.67 -7.27
C SER A 86 4.08 4.34 -5.90
N ARG A 87 2.93 4.68 -5.30
CA ARG A 87 2.84 5.28 -3.97
C ARG A 87 3.40 4.35 -2.89
N ALA A 88 3.07 3.06 -2.93
CA ALA A 88 3.61 2.06 -2.00
C ALA A 88 5.14 1.99 -2.09
N VAL A 89 5.70 1.98 -3.31
CA VAL A 89 7.15 1.98 -3.52
C VAL A 89 7.79 3.28 -3.04
N SER A 90 7.22 4.45 -3.33
CA SER A 90 7.77 5.72 -2.86
C SER A 90 7.82 5.80 -1.33
N GLN A 91 6.79 5.30 -0.63
CA GLN A 91 6.79 5.24 0.83
C GLN A 91 7.80 4.24 1.36
N ALA A 92 7.89 3.06 0.75
CA ALA A 92 8.88 2.05 1.09
C ALA A 92 10.31 2.59 0.97
N MET A 93 10.63 3.27 -0.14
CA MET A 93 11.92 3.93 -0.33
C MET A 93 12.17 5.01 0.71
N TYR A 94 11.16 5.85 1.02
CA TYR A 94 11.29 6.86 2.07
C TYR A 94 11.59 6.24 3.44
N TYR A 95 10.87 5.19 3.83
CA TYR A 95 11.09 4.52 5.11
C TYR A 95 12.44 3.83 5.15
N HIS A 96 12.84 3.15 4.07
CA HIS A 96 14.15 2.54 3.96
C HIS A 96 15.28 3.58 4.13
N TRP A 97 15.21 4.68 3.39
CA TRP A 97 16.16 5.79 3.52
C TRP A 97 16.16 6.38 4.93
N ARG A 98 14.98 6.59 5.52
CA ARG A 98 14.87 7.12 6.88
C ARG A 98 15.51 6.20 7.92
N GLU A 99 15.43 4.88 7.73
CA GLU A 99 15.95 3.88 8.66
C GLU A 99 17.43 3.58 8.46
N THR A 100 17.94 3.66 7.23
CA THR A 100 19.31 3.24 6.88
C THR A 100 20.25 4.38 6.50
N GLY A 101 19.70 5.52 6.05
CA GLY A 101 20.46 6.63 5.48
C GLY A 101 20.89 6.44 4.02
N GLU A 102 20.52 5.32 3.39
CA GLU A 102 20.84 4.93 2.01
C GLU A 102 19.62 5.03 1.09
#